data_AF-A0A0C3A7F4-F1
#
_entry.id   AF-A0A0C3A7F4-F1
#
_cell.length_a   1.000
_cell.length_b   1.000
_cell.length_c   1.000
_cell.angle_alpha   90.00
_cell.angle_beta   90.00
_cell.angle_gamma   90.00
#
_symmetry.space_group_name_H-M   'P 1'
#
loop_
_entity.id
_entity.type
_entity.pdbx_description
1 polymer ?
#
loop_
_entity_poly.entity_id
_entity_poly.type
_entity_poly.pdbx_seq_one_letter_code
_entity_poly.pdbx_strand_id
1 'polypeptide(L)' 'MRSCDNPLKWPTRFHHTLWAERVTIRAATGYSPFYLATGYQPCLPIDALQLTFAWDVRPMSHTDLVAGRARLPVPSS' A
#
# COMPACT_ATOMS: atom_id res chain seq x y z
N MET A 1 8.37 -3.70 19.66
CA MET A 1 8.46 -2.56 18.70
C MET A 1 8.46 -1.26 19.51
N ARG A 2 9.63 -0.70 19.84
CA ARG A 2 9.73 0.54 20.63
C ARG A 2 10.10 1.68 19.68
N SER A 3 9.09 2.21 19.00
CA SER A 3 9.26 3.30 18.03
C SER A 3 8.97 4.64 18.70
N CYS A 4 9.80 5.04 19.66
CA CYS A 4 9.67 6.33 20.34
C CYS A 4 11.05 6.94 20.62
N ASP A 5 11.69 7.52 19.60
CA ASP A 5 12.87 8.38 19.81
C ASP A 5 12.50 9.75 20.43
N ASN A 6 11.20 10.05 20.55
CA ASN A 6 10.67 11.11 21.38
C ASN A 6 9.19 10.81 21.71
N PRO A 7 8.81 10.67 23.00
CA PRO A 7 7.43 10.34 23.38
C PRO A 7 6.41 11.41 22.95
N LEU A 8 6.83 12.67 22.72
CA LEU A 8 5.92 13.76 22.32
C LEU A 8 5.43 13.66 20.87
N LYS A 9 6.02 12.79 20.04
CA LYS A 9 5.64 12.63 18.63
C LYS A 9 4.50 11.63 18.40
N TRP A 10 3.96 11.04 19.46
CA TRP A 10 2.88 10.05 19.35
C TRP A 10 1.61 10.57 18.64
N PRO A 11 1.16 11.84 18.81
CA PRO A 11 -0.08 12.30 18.18
C PRO A 11 0.03 12.30 16.65
N THR A 12 1.20 12.64 16.11
CA THR A 12 1.47 12.61 14.66
C THR A 12 1.39 11.18 14.09
N ARG A 13 1.67 10.17 14.90
CA ARG A 13 1.65 8.75 14.48
C ARG A 13 0.32 8.05 14.78
N PHE A 14 -0.54 8.67 15.56
CA PHE A 14 -1.79 8.08 16.04
C PHE A 14 -2.69 7.59 14.90
N HIS A 15 -2.86 8.41 13.87
CA HIS A 15 -3.66 8.03 12.69
C HIS A 15 -3.06 6.84 11.95
N HIS A 16 -1.73 6.80 11.80
CA HIS A 16 -1.04 5.67 11.17
C HIS A 16 -1.17 4.39 12.00
N THR A 17 -1.12 4.48 13.33
CA THR A 17 -1.29 3.30 14.20
C THR A 17 -2.72 2.77 14.15
N LEU A 18 -3.73 3.64 14.15
CA LEU A 18 -5.13 3.23 14.01
C LEU A 18 -5.39 2.57 12.66
N TRP A 19 -4.80 3.11 11.60
CA TRP A 19 -4.88 2.51 10.28
C TRP A 19 -4.27 1.10 10.29
N ALA A 20 -3.03 0.97 10.76
CA ALA A 20 -2.34 -0.32 10.84
C ALA A 20 -3.13 -1.36 11.65
N GLU A 21 -3.71 -0.97 12.79
CA GLU A 21 -4.52 -1.86 13.63
C GLU A 21 -5.79 -2.36 12.91
N ARG A 22 -6.41 -1.52 12.09
CA ARG A 22 -7.63 -1.87 11.35
C ARG A 22 -7.37 -2.78 10.15
N VAL A 23 -6.23 -2.62 9.49
CA VAL A 23 -5.91 -3.38 8.27
C VAL A 23 -5.12 -4.66 8.53
N THR A 24 -4.48 -4.79 9.69
CA THR A 24 -3.72 -5.99 10.06
C THR A 24 -4.65 -7.12 10.48
N ILE A 25 -4.36 -8.33 9.99
CA ILE A 25 -5.09 -9.55 10.36
C ILE A 25 -4.91 -9.83 11.85
N ARG A 26 -6.02 -10.08 12.55
CA ARG A 26 -5.99 -10.49 13.95
C ARG A 26 -5.97 -12.01 14.08
N ALA A 27 -5.11 -12.53 14.95
CA ALA A 27 -4.99 -13.97 15.17
C ALA A 27 -6.30 -14.62 15.65
N ALA A 28 -7.11 -13.91 16.44
CA ALA A 28 -8.36 -14.44 16.99
C ALA A 28 -9.44 -14.69 15.91
N THR A 29 -9.48 -13.87 14.86
CA THR A 29 -10.51 -13.95 13.81
C THR A 29 -9.97 -14.48 12.49
N GLY A 30 -8.66 -14.44 12.27
CA GLY A 30 -8.04 -14.72 10.97
C GLY A 30 -8.28 -13.62 9.92
N TYR A 31 -8.97 -12.54 10.28
CA TYR A 31 -9.32 -11.44 9.37
C TYR A 31 -8.94 -10.08 9.96
N SER A 32 -8.79 -9.08 9.10
CA SER A 32 -8.61 -7.69 9.53
C SER A 32 -9.94 -7.09 10.00
N PRO A 33 -9.94 -6.21 11.01
CA PRO A 33 -11.16 -5.48 11.40
C PRO A 33 -11.82 -4.74 10.24
N PHE A 34 -11.03 -4.20 9.29
CA PHE A 34 -11.54 -3.55 8.09
C PHE A 34 -12.36 -4.51 7.22
N TYR A 35 -11.84 -5.72 6.98
CA TYR A 35 -12.54 -6.76 6.23
C TYR A 35 -13.84 -7.17 6.92
N LEU A 36 -13.82 -7.33 8.24
CA LEU A 36 -15.03 -7.68 8.99
C LEU A 36 -16.11 -6.58 8.95
N ALA A 37 -15.70 -5.31 8.92
CA ALA A 37 -16.63 -4.18 8.89
C ALA A 37 -17.20 -3.90 7.49
N THR A 38 -16.42 -4.15 6.43
CA THR A 38 -16.77 -3.71 5.07
C THR A 38 -16.96 -4.85 4.07
N GLY A 39 -16.46 -6.06 4.37
CA GLY A 39 -16.39 -7.19 3.45
C GLY A 39 -15.30 -7.09 2.39
N TYR A 40 -14.54 -5.99 2.34
CA TYR A 40 -13.48 -5.76 1.35
C TYR A 40 -12.09 -5.88 1.96
N GLN A 41 -11.13 -6.35 1.18
CA GLN A 41 -9.72 -6.36 1.59
C GLN A 41 -9.18 -4.93 1.57
N PRO A 42 -8.51 -4.45 2.64
CA PRO A 42 -7.91 -3.13 2.64
C PRO A 42 -6.74 -3.07 1.65
N CYS A 43 -6.73 -2.06 0.77
CA CYS A 43 -5.58 -1.76 -0.08
C CYS A 43 -4.52 -1.02 0.73
N LEU A 44 -3.33 -1.61 0.84
CA LEU A 44 -2.18 -0.97 1.48
C LEU A 44 -1.49 -0.01 0.50
N PRO A 45 -0.80 1.02 1.00
CA PRO A 45 0.03 1.88 0.14
C PRO A 45 1.06 1.12 -0.70
N ILE A 46 1.56 -0.02 -0.19
CA ILE A 46 2.47 -0.89 -0.94
C ILE A 46 1.77 -1.62 -2.09
N ASP A 47 0.49 -1.98 -1.94
CA ASP A 47 -0.28 -2.65 -2.98
C ASP A 47 -0.47 -1.70 -4.18
N ALA A 48 -0.67 -0.40 -3.92
CA ALA A 48 -0.73 0.63 -4.96
C ALA A 48 0.62 0.79 -5.70
N LEU A 49 1.75 0.70 -5.00
CA LEU A 49 3.07 0.70 -5.62
C LEU A 49 3.27 -0.54 -6.51
N GLN A 50 2.87 -1.72 -6.02
CA GLN A 50 2.95 -2.96 -6.80
C GLN A 50 2.08 -2.90 -8.05
N LEU A 51 0.89 -2.29 -7.98
CA LEU A 51 0.03 -2.08 -9.16
C LEU A 51 0.69 -1.17 -10.20
N THR A 52 1.49 -0.20 -9.77
CA THR A 52 2.26 0.68 -10.68
C THR A 52 3.32 -0.11 -11.47
N PHE A 53 3.85 -1.19 -10.90
CA PHE A 53 4.81 -2.08 -11.55
C PHE A 53 4.19 -3.38 -12.07
N ALA A 54 2.89 -3.56 -11.93
CA ALA A 54 2.13 -4.64 -12.57
C ALA A 54 1.91 -4.29 -14.04
N TRP A 55 3.00 -4.13 -14.79
CA TRP A 55 2.95 -4.13 -16.24
C TRP A 55 2.64 -5.57 -16.68
N ASP A 56 1.72 -5.68 -17.62
CA ASP A 56 1.32 -6.94 -18.22
C ASP A 56 2.54 -7.60 -18.87
N VAL A 57 3.02 -8.71 -18.29
CA VAL A 57 4.26 -9.40 -18.69
C VAL A 57 4.04 -10.22 -19.98
N ARG A 58 3.41 -9.62 -20.99
CA ARG A 58 3.47 -10.14 -22.35
C ARG A 58 4.92 -10.03 -22.82
N PRO A 59 5.43 -10.99 -23.62
CA PRO A 59 6.74 -10.85 -24.24
C PRO A 59 6.70 -9.63 -25.17
N MET A 60 7.19 -8.51 -24.64
CA MET A 60 7.29 -7.23 -25.32
C MET A 60 8.73 -7.03 -25.76
N SER A 61 8.91 -6.49 -26.95
CA SER A 61 10.25 -6.13 -27.41
C SER A 61 10.80 -4.99 -26.54
N HIS A 62 12.12 -4.85 -26.46
CA HIS A 62 12.78 -3.78 -25.71
C HIS A 62 12.24 -2.38 -26.11
N THR A 63 11.91 -2.18 -27.38
CA THR A 63 11.32 -0.93 -27.89
C THR A 63 9.91 -0.67 -27.35
N ASP A 64 9.11 -1.71 -27.14
CA ASP A 64 7.75 -1.58 -26.61
C ASP A 64 7.74 -1.19 -25.12
N LEU A 65 8.71 -1.69 -24.35
CA LEU A 65 8.89 -1.32 -22.93
C LEU A 65 9.25 0.16 -22.77
N VAL A 66 10.19 0.65 -23.60
CA VAL A 66 10.60 2.06 -23.61
C VAL A 66 9.45 2.95 -24.06
N ALA A 67 8.72 2.56 -25.11
CA ALA A 67 7.57 3.29 -25.60
C ALA A 67 6.38 3.28 -24.64
N GLY A 68 6.20 2.21 -23.85
CA GLY A 68 5.18 2.14 -22.79
C GLY A 68 5.48 3.11 -21.65
N ARG A 69 6.74 3.16 -21.20
CA ARG A 69 7.18 4.09 -20.15
C ARG A 69 7.03 5.56 -20.55
N ALA A 70 7.31 5.90 -21.81
CA ALA A 70 7.18 7.27 -22.31
C ALA A 70 5.72 7.76 -22.38
N ARG A 71 4.74 6.85 -22.39
CA ARG A 71 3.30 7.17 -22.45
C ARG A 71 2.63 7.31 -21.09
N LEU A 72 3.28 6.87 -20.01
CA LEU A 72 2.74 7.09 -18.68
C LEU A 72 2.79 8.58 -18.35
N PRO A 73 1.68 9.21 -17.94
CA PRO A 73 1.70 10.58 -17.46
C PRO A 73 2.62 10.62 -16.24
N VAL A 74 3.74 11.33 -16.35
CA VAL A 74 4.59 11.58 -15.19
C VAL A 74 3.75 12.40 -14.20
N PRO A 75 3.50 11.94 -12.97
CA PRO A 75 2.81 12.77 -12.00
C PRO A 75 3.68 14.01 -11.76
N SER A 76 3.17 15.17 -12.17
CA SER A 76 3.79 16.47 -11.95
C SER A 76 4.06 16.64 -10.46
N SER A 77 5.33 16.85 -10.12
CA SER A 77 5.81 17.16 -8.76
C SER A 77 5.20 18.43 -8.20
#